data_AF-A0AAI8SSH5-F1
#
_entry.id   AF-A0AAI8SSH5-F1
#
_cell.length_a   1.000
_cell.length_b   1.000
_cell.length_c   1.000
_cell.angle_alpha   90.00
_cell.angle_beta   90.00
_cell.angle_gamma   90.00
#
_symmetry.space_group_name_H-M   'P 1'
#
loop_
_entity.id
_entity.type
_entity.pdbx_description
1 polymer ?
#
loop_
_entity_poly.entity_id
_entity_poly.type
_entity_poly.pdbx_seq_one_letter_code
_entity_poly.pdbx_strand_id
1 'polypeptide(L)'
;MSKVHPDAESALHGLLKDGITVAAGGFGLCGIPEKLIQALVDSGIKDLTIVGNNAGVDDFGMGLLLKGRQVKKVIASYVGENKEFERQVLSGELDLVLTPQGTLAEKLRAGGAGIPGFYTRTGYGTTLAEGKDTRVFDGVEYVLEEGIRADLAIVKAWKGDKAGNLVYRKTARNFNPMIATCAAVTVAEVEELVEVGDLDPDLIHTPGIYVDRIIQGIGYEKRIEFRTTSGAPRLRTTARSASGWPSAPPRNCATATTSTWASASRPWWPTSSRTISRSRCNRRTACWASAPIPARTPSTPTSSTRASRPSPACPGPASSPAPIPSR
;
A
#
# COMPACT_ATOMS: atom_id res chain seq x y z
N MET A 1 13.48 14.42 -20.99
CA MET A 1 12.59 13.64 -21.88
C MET A 1 11.18 13.68 -21.32
N SER A 2 10.15 13.68 -22.18
CA SER A 2 8.76 13.58 -21.74
C SER A 2 8.51 12.23 -21.08
N LYS A 3 7.74 12.20 -19.99
CA LYS A 3 7.28 10.96 -19.35
C LYS A 3 5.98 10.42 -19.96
N VAL A 4 5.31 11.22 -20.79
CA VAL A 4 3.99 10.89 -21.32
C VAL A 4 4.12 9.94 -22.51
N HIS A 5 3.41 8.81 -22.42
CA HIS A 5 3.26 7.83 -23.49
C HIS A 5 1.81 7.80 -23.98
N PRO A 6 1.56 7.52 -25.28
CA PRO A 6 0.22 7.52 -25.86
C PRO A 6 -0.64 6.35 -25.38
N ASP A 7 -0.05 5.20 -25.08
CA ASP A 7 -0.77 3.98 -24.73
C ASP A 7 0.07 3.04 -23.85
N ALA A 8 -0.56 2.00 -23.32
CA ALA A 8 0.07 1.02 -22.43
C ALA A 8 1.19 0.23 -23.11
N GLU A 9 1.04 -0.13 -24.38
CA GLU A 9 2.04 -0.89 -25.14
C GLU A 9 3.35 -0.09 -25.28
N SER A 10 3.27 1.15 -25.77
CA SER A 10 4.42 2.05 -25.90
C SER A 10 5.03 2.43 -24.54
N ALA A 11 4.22 2.50 -23.48
CA ALA A 11 4.71 2.75 -22.13
C ALA A 11 5.47 1.55 -21.54
N LEU A 12 5.12 0.33 -21.91
CA LEU A 12 5.84 -0.88 -21.48
C LEU A 12 6.97 -1.30 -22.43
N HIS A 13 7.01 -0.74 -23.64
CA HIS A 13 8.03 -1.07 -24.63
C HIS A 13 9.46 -0.92 -24.08
N GLY A 14 10.27 -1.97 -24.28
CA GLY A 14 11.65 -2.05 -23.80
C GLY A 14 11.83 -2.35 -22.31
N LEU A 15 10.74 -2.47 -21.52
CA LEU A 15 10.78 -2.84 -20.11
C LEU A 15 10.51 -4.33 -19.87
N LEU A 16 9.84 -4.99 -20.82
CA LEU A 16 9.32 -6.35 -20.67
C LEU A 16 10.34 -7.40 -21.07
N LYS A 17 10.61 -8.35 -20.17
CA LYS A 17 11.47 -9.53 -20.36
C LYS A 17 10.93 -10.68 -19.52
N ASP A 18 11.20 -11.91 -19.94
CA ASP A 18 10.85 -13.08 -19.12
C ASP A 18 11.60 -13.04 -17.77
N GLY A 19 10.97 -13.55 -16.72
CA GLY A 19 11.58 -13.66 -15.40
C GLY A 19 11.59 -12.39 -14.54
N ILE A 20 11.06 -11.26 -15.04
CA ILE A 20 11.05 -10.01 -14.26
C ILE A 20 10.07 -10.07 -13.07
N THR A 21 10.36 -9.26 -12.07
CA THR A 21 9.45 -8.98 -10.96
C THR A 21 8.59 -7.77 -11.26
N VAL A 22 7.27 -7.96 -11.29
CA VAL A 22 6.28 -6.90 -11.51
C VAL A 22 5.49 -6.65 -10.24
N ALA A 23 5.60 -5.45 -9.68
CA ALA A 23 4.75 -4.99 -8.59
C ALA A 23 3.52 -4.27 -9.14
N ALA A 24 2.32 -4.72 -8.77
CA ALA A 24 1.06 -4.21 -9.29
C ALA A 24 0.19 -3.58 -8.19
N GLY A 25 -0.19 -2.32 -8.40
CA GLY A 25 -1.11 -1.58 -7.54
C GLY A 25 -2.53 -2.15 -7.53
N GLY A 26 -3.28 -1.84 -6.46
CA GLY A 26 -4.68 -2.21 -6.31
C GLY A 26 -4.99 -3.02 -5.05
N PHE A 27 -6.29 -3.19 -4.80
CA PHE A 27 -6.84 -4.03 -3.73
C PHE A 27 -8.12 -4.70 -4.26
N GLY A 28 -8.12 -6.03 -4.36
CA GLY A 28 -9.12 -6.74 -5.16
C GLY A 28 -9.15 -6.18 -6.58
N LEU A 29 -10.31 -5.66 -7.00
CA LEU A 29 -10.48 -4.98 -8.31
C LEU A 29 -10.44 -3.44 -8.21
N CYS A 30 -10.20 -2.89 -7.02
CA CYS A 30 -10.23 -1.45 -6.78
C CYS A 30 -8.84 -0.82 -6.96
N GLY A 31 -8.73 0.09 -7.93
CA GLY A 31 -7.48 0.82 -8.20
C GLY A 31 -6.40 -0.06 -8.82
N ILE A 32 -6.80 -1.01 -9.67
CA ILE A 32 -5.87 -1.83 -10.47
C ILE A 32 -5.54 -1.12 -11.80
N PRO A 33 -4.32 -1.29 -12.34
CA PRO A 33 -3.92 -0.68 -13.60
C PRO A 33 -4.40 -1.51 -14.81
N GLU A 34 -5.70 -1.46 -15.13
CA GLU A 34 -6.36 -2.33 -16.12
C GLU A 34 -5.66 -2.37 -17.49
N LYS A 35 -5.17 -1.22 -17.99
CA LYS A 35 -4.61 -1.11 -19.35
C LYS A 35 -3.19 -1.62 -19.40
N LEU A 36 -2.38 -1.30 -18.38
CA LEU A 36 -1.04 -1.85 -18.23
C LEU A 36 -1.06 -3.36 -18.01
N ILE A 37 -2.04 -3.87 -17.24
CA ILE A 37 -2.22 -5.32 -17.07
C ILE A 37 -2.56 -5.98 -18.40
N GLN A 38 -3.48 -5.41 -19.18
CA GLN A 38 -3.83 -5.96 -20.49
C GLN A 38 -2.62 -5.99 -21.44
N ALA A 39 -1.86 -4.89 -21.52
CA ALA A 39 -0.65 -4.85 -22.33
C ALA A 39 0.42 -5.87 -21.86
N LEU A 40 0.51 -6.12 -20.55
CA LEU A 40 1.38 -7.16 -20.00
C LEU A 40 0.92 -8.57 -20.40
N VAL A 41 -0.39 -8.83 -20.40
CA VAL A 41 -0.98 -10.09 -20.90
C VAL A 41 -0.65 -10.25 -22.38
N ASP A 42 -0.92 -9.23 -23.18
CA ASP A 42 -0.75 -9.26 -24.64
C ASP A 42 0.71 -9.43 -25.06
N SER A 43 1.66 -8.95 -24.23
CA SER A 43 3.10 -9.14 -24.48
C SER A 43 3.53 -10.61 -24.47
N GLY A 44 2.77 -11.49 -23.81
CA GLY A 44 3.04 -12.92 -23.75
C GLY A 44 4.26 -13.35 -22.93
N ILE A 45 5.00 -12.42 -22.31
CA ILE A 45 6.20 -12.74 -21.50
C ILE A 45 5.88 -13.71 -20.37
N LYS A 46 6.85 -14.53 -20.00
CA LYS A 46 6.71 -15.68 -19.09
C LYS A 46 7.58 -15.53 -17.85
N ASP A 47 7.42 -16.51 -16.97
CA ASP A 47 8.19 -16.66 -15.73
C ASP A 47 8.14 -15.47 -14.77
N LEU A 48 7.05 -14.69 -14.82
CA LEU A 48 6.91 -13.48 -14.01
C LEU A 48 6.82 -13.81 -12.52
N THR A 49 7.46 -12.96 -11.71
CA THR A 49 7.14 -12.84 -10.29
C THR A 49 6.20 -11.65 -10.11
N ILE A 50 4.98 -11.91 -9.65
CA ILE A 50 4.00 -10.85 -9.37
C ILE A 50 4.00 -10.53 -7.88
N VAL A 51 4.05 -9.24 -7.55
CA VAL A 51 3.92 -8.74 -6.19
C VAL A 51 2.73 -7.79 -6.11
N GLY A 52 1.80 -8.04 -5.21
CA GLY A 52 0.63 -7.20 -5.04
C GLY A 52 -0.27 -7.75 -3.95
N ASN A 53 -1.26 -6.96 -3.49
CA ASN A 53 -2.11 -7.42 -2.41
C ASN A 53 -2.89 -8.70 -2.78
N ASN A 54 -3.38 -8.76 -4.01
CA ASN A 54 -4.18 -9.84 -4.57
C ASN A 54 -3.76 -10.12 -6.01
N ALA A 55 -4.11 -11.30 -6.51
CA ALA A 55 -3.92 -11.68 -7.91
C ALA A 55 -5.15 -11.39 -8.81
N GLY A 56 -6.08 -10.53 -8.39
CA GLY A 56 -7.34 -10.30 -9.11
C GLY A 56 -8.30 -11.50 -9.04
N VAL A 57 -9.19 -11.63 -10.03
CA VAL A 57 -10.13 -12.75 -10.19
C VAL A 57 -9.87 -13.46 -11.53
N ASP A 58 -10.43 -14.65 -11.73
CA ASP A 58 -10.16 -15.50 -12.91
C ASP A 58 -10.22 -14.74 -14.25
N ASP A 59 -11.18 -13.82 -14.42
CA ASP A 59 -11.46 -13.10 -15.66
C ASP A 59 -11.07 -11.61 -15.63
N PHE A 60 -10.41 -11.11 -14.58
CA PHE A 60 -10.11 -9.68 -14.47
C PHE A 60 -8.89 -9.36 -13.57
N GLY A 61 -8.15 -8.32 -13.95
CA GLY A 61 -6.91 -7.93 -13.27
C GLY A 61 -5.78 -8.93 -13.51
N MET A 62 -4.90 -9.12 -12.52
CA MET A 62 -3.71 -9.98 -12.68
C MET A 62 -4.04 -11.45 -12.93
N GLY A 63 -5.28 -11.89 -12.69
CA GLY A 63 -5.72 -13.27 -12.92
C GLY A 63 -5.68 -13.67 -14.39
N LEU A 64 -5.72 -12.70 -15.31
CA LEU A 64 -5.55 -12.92 -16.74
C LEU A 64 -4.17 -13.53 -17.08
N LEU A 65 -3.12 -13.14 -16.36
CA LEU A 65 -1.76 -13.66 -16.57
C LEU A 65 -1.64 -15.13 -16.15
N LEU A 66 -2.45 -15.58 -15.18
CA LEU A 66 -2.47 -16.96 -14.72
C LEU A 66 -3.08 -17.89 -15.77
N LYS A 67 -4.15 -17.45 -16.44
CA LYS A 67 -4.74 -18.17 -17.58
C LYS A 67 -3.74 -18.34 -18.72
N GLY A 68 -2.94 -17.32 -18.98
CA GLY A 68 -1.86 -17.34 -19.97
C GLY A 68 -0.60 -18.12 -19.53
N ARG A 69 -0.57 -18.69 -18.31
CA ARG A 69 0.63 -19.31 -17.72
C ARG A 69 1.87 -18.41 -17.80
N GLN A 70 1.69 -17.11 -17.57
CA GLN A 70 2.77 -16.11 -17.62
C GLN A 70 3.49 -15.95 -16.28
N VAL A 71 2.93 -16.48 -15.20
CA VAL A 71 3.40 -16.26 -13.83
C VAL A 71 4.03 -17.52 -13.28
N LYS A 72 5.24 -17.38 -12.73
CA LYS A 72 5.95 -18.44 -12.01
C LYS A 72 5.80 -18.30 -10.50
N LYS A 73 5.71 -17.07 -9.99
CA LYS A 73 5.64 -16.78 -8.55
C LYS A 73 4.71 -15.63 -8.22
N VAL A 74 3.96 -15.75 -7.13
CA VAL A 74 3.14 -14.68 -6.57
C VAL A 74 3.50 -14.42 -5.12
N ILE A 75 3.75 -13.16 -4.80
CA ILE A 75 3.89 -12.65 -3.43
C ILE A 75 2.66 -11.79 -3.12
N ALA A 76 1.77 -12.32 -2.29
CA ALA A 76 0.49 -11.68 -1.99
C ALA A 76 0.05 -11.88 -0.55
N SER A 77 -0.89 -11.07 -0.10
CA SER A 77 -1.47 -11.22 1.24
C SER A 77 -2.72 -12.09 1.25
N TYR A 78 -3.43 -12.11 0.13
CA TYR A 78 -4.68 -12.84 -0.02
C TYR A 78 -4.92 -13.13 -1.50
N VAL A 79 -5.23 -14.38 -1.81
CA VAL A 79 -5.38 -14.85 -3.21
C VAL A 79 -6.83 -14.96 -3.67
N GLY A 80 -7.79 -14.83 -2.76
CA GLY A 80 -9.21 -14.73 -3.10
C GLY A 80 -9.83 -16.00 -3.65
N GLU A 81 -10.95 -15.82 -4.36
CA GLU A 81 -11.70 -16.89 -5.03
C GLU A 81 -11.19 -17.13 -6.47
N ASN A 82 -9.89 -17.34 -6.64
CA ASN A 82 -9.32 -17.68 -7.95
C ASN A 82 -9.02 -19.18 -8.01
N LYS A 83 -9.89 -19.94 -8.69
CA LYS A 83 -9.81 -21.42 -8.71
C LYS A 83 -8.61 -21.90 -9.50
N GLU A 84 -8.26 -21.19 -10.57
CA GLU A 84 -7.10 -21.56 -11.40
C GLU A 84 -5.80 -21.29 -10.64
N PHE A 85 -5.74 -20.19 -9.88
CA PHE A 85 -4.64 -19.90 -8.98
C PHE A 85 -4.45 -21.02 -7.95
N GLU A 86 -5.53 -21.39 -7.23
CA GLU A 86 -5.48 -22.45 -6.23
C GLU A 86 -5.03 -23.79 -6.84
N ARG A 87 -5.57 -24.14 -8.02
CA ARG A 87 -5.16 -25.33 -8.76
C ARG A 87 -3.67 -25.32 -9.10
N GLN A 88 -3.14 -24.21 -9.64
CA GLN A 88 -1.74 -24.08 -10.04
C GLN A 88 -0.78 -24.14 -8.84
N VAL A 89 -1.16 -23.55 -7.70
CA VAL A 89 -0.35 -23.64 -6.47
C VAL A 89 -0.33 -25.07 -5.95
N LEU A 90 -1.48 -25.74 -5.88
CA LEU A 90 -1.57 -27.13 -5.40
C LEU A 90 -0.88 -28.13 -6.33
N SER A 91 -0.80 -27.86 -7.63
CA SER A 91 -0.06 -28.68 -8.59
C SER A 91 1.44 -28.37 -8.65
N GLY A 92 1.92 -27.31 -7.97
CA GLY A 92 3.31 -26.86 -8.03
C GLY A 92 3.68 -26.15 -9.33
N GLU A 93 2.69 -25.75 -10.15
CA GLU A 93 2.91 -24.94 -11.36
C GLU A 93 3.19 -23.46 -11.01
N LEU A 94 2.76 -23.00 -9.83
CA LEU A 94 2.84 -21.62 -9.37
C LEU A 94 3.36 -21.54 -7.93
N ASP A 95 4.48 -20.85 -7.73
CA ASP A 95 4.99 -20.58 -6.39
C ASP A 95 4.17 -19.49 -5.70
N LEU A 96 3.75 -19.73 -4.46
CA LEU A 96 3.04 -18.73 -3.65
C LEU A 96 3.82 -18.40 -2.38
N VAL A 97 4.04 -17.11 -2.15
CA VAL A 97 4.53 -16.57 -0.88
C VAL A 97 3.44 -15.72 -0.24
N LEU A 98 2.73 -16.31 0.72
CA LEU A 98 1.76 -15.59 1.53
C LEU A 98 2.47 -14.67 2.52
N THR A 99 2.19 -13.38 2.43
CA THR A 99 2.77 -12.35 3.29
C THR A 99 1.65 -11.58 3.98
N PRO A 100 1.63 -11.47 5.33
CA PRO A 100 0.60 -10.69 6.03
C PRO A 100 0.47 -9.29 5.42
N GLN A 101 -0.76 -8.82 5.20
CA GLN A 101 -1.00 -7.60 4.41
C GLN A 101 -0.21 -6.38 4.92
N GLY A 102 -0.13 -6.18 6.23
CA GLY A 102 0.66 -5.10 6.83
C GLY A 102 2.17 -5.29 6.62
N THR A 103 2.66 -6.53 6.66
CA THR A 103 4.05 -6.86 6.33
C THR A 103 4.34 -6.62 4.85
N LEU A 104 3.47 -7.08 3.94
CA LEU A 104 3.63 -6.87 2.50
C LEU A 104 3.69 -5.37 2.18
N ALA A 105 2.80 -4.61 2.81
CA ALA A 105 2.81 -3.16 2.75
C ALA A 105 4.19 -2.60 3.18
N GLU A 106 4.64 -2.91 4.39
CA GLU A 106 5.91 -2.36 4.87
C GLU A 106 7.11 -2.87 4.06
N LYS A 107 7.10 -4.08 3.51
CA LYS A 107 8.13 -4.58 2.59
C LYS A 107 8.27 -3.73 1.33
N LEU A 108 7.15 -3.39 0.69
CA LEU A 108 7.16 -2.53 -0.50
C LEU A 108 7.65 -1.12 -0.16
N ARG A 109 7.18 -0.56 0.96
CA ARG A 109 7.63 0.77 1.43
C ARG A 109 9.12 0.76 1.77
N ALA A 110 9.60 -0.26 2.48
CA ALA A 110 11.00 -0.42 2.84
C ALA A 110 11.89 -0.51 1.60
N GLY A 111 11.52 -1.32 0.61
CA GLY A 111 12.27 -1.44 -0.64
C GLY A 111 12.34 -0.13 -1.43
N GLY A 112 11.25 0.65 -1.48
CA GLY A 112 11.26 1.98 -2.10
C GLY A 112 12.04 3.04 -1.31
N ALA A 113 12.13 2.89 0.01
CA ALA A 113 12.92 3.76 0.88
C ALA A 113 14.40 3.34 1.00
N GLY A 114 14.82 2.26 0.33
CA GLY A 114 16.19 1.74 0.41
C GLY A 114 16.51 1.05 1.74
N ILE A 115 15.51 0.58 2.48
CA ILE A 115 15.66 -0.18 3.73
C ILE A 115 15.68 -1.67 3.38
N PRO A 116 16.81 -2.38 3.57
CA PRO A 116 16.95 -3.77 3.14
C PRO A 116 16.11 -4.74 3.98
N GLY A 117 15.85 -4.43 5.25
CA GLY A 117 14.99 -5.23 6.11
C GLY A 117 14.56 -4.47 7.36
N PHE A 118 13.46 -4.92 7.96
CA PHE A 118 12.87 -4.35 9.16
C PHE A 118 12.28 -5.45 10.04
N TYR A 119 12.24 -5.23 11.35
CA TYR A 119 11.60 -6.15 12.29
C TYR A 119 10.11 -5.81 12.47
N THR A 120 9.26 -6.83 12.42
CA THR A 120 7.82 -6.70 12.71
C THR A 120 7.34 -7.83 13.59
N ARG A 121 6.38 -7.56 14.48
CA ARG A 121 5.78 -8.59 15.34
C ARG A 121 4.87 -9.53 14.54
N THR A 122 4.30 -9.04 13.43
CA THR A 122 3.33 -9.77 12.64
C THR A 122 3.95 -11.04 12.05
N GLY A 123 3.36 -12.19 12.36
CA GLY A 123 3.82 -13.50 11.89
C GLY A 123 4.62 -14.31 12.91
N TYR A 124 5.16 -13.68 13.97
CA TYR A 124 5.83 -14.41 15.05
C TYR A 124 4.90 -15.48 15.67
N GLY A 125 5.44 -16.67 15.94
CA GLY A 125 4.69 -17.80 16.49
C GLY A 125 3.77 -18.50 15.48
N THR A 126 3.90 -18.21 14.19
CA THR A 126 3.20 -18.89 13.10
C THR A 126 4.19 -19.50 12.12
N THR A 127 3.72 -20.35 11.22
CA THR A 127 4.55 -20.95 10.15
C THR A 127 5.22 -19.91 9.24
N LEU A 128 4.68 -18.68 9.17
CA LEU A 128 5.24 -17.59 8.37
C LEU A 128 6.57 -17.05 8.92
N ALA A 129 6.91 -17.36 10.17
CA ALA A 129 8.16 -16.96 10.81
C ALA A 129 9.23 -18.07 10.79
N GLU A 130 8.89 -19.28 10.35
CA GLU A 130 9.83 -20.40 10.31
C GLU A 130 11.00 -20.09 9.37
N GLY A 131 12.23 -20.32 9.86
CA GLY A 131 13.46 -20.05 9.10
C GLY A 131 13.84 -18.58 8.95
N LYS A 132 13.08 -17.63 9.54
CA LYS A 132 13.43 -16.20 9.55
C LYS A 132 14.14 -15.81 10.84
N ASP A 133 15.01 -14.81 10.74
CA ASP A 133 15.67 -14.24 11.90
C ASP A 133 14.64 -13.58 12.85
N THR A 134 14.75 -13.88 14.14
CA THR A 134 13.93 -13.23 15.17
C THR A 134 14.79 -12.42 16.14
N ARG A 135 14.18 -11.41 16.76
CA ARG A 135 14.85 -10.56 17.75
C ARG A 135 13.86 -10.04 18.78
N VAL A 136 14.31 -10.01 20.03
CA VAL A 136 13.58 -9.42 21.15
C VAL A 136 13.83 -7.92 21.24
N PHE A 137 12.76 -7.13 21.29
CA PHE A 137 12.76 -5.72 21.66
C PHE A 137 11.77 -5.53 22.82
N ASP A 138 12.22 -4.95 23.93
CA ASP A 138 11.40 -4.68 25.13
C ASP A 138 10.62 -5.90 25.64
N GLY A 139 11.26 -7.08 25.61
CA GLY A 139 10.65 -8.34 26.04
C GLY A 139 9.62 -8.94 25.08
N VAL A 140 9.49 -8.39 23.87
CA VAL A 140 8.58 -8.87 22.82
C VAL A 140 9.39 -9.35 21.61
N GLU A 141 8.97 -10.47 21.03
CA GLU A 141 9.61 -11.08 19.86
C GLU A 141 9.12 -10.48 18.54
N TYR A 142 10.05 -10.29 17.61
CA TYR A 142 9.83 -9.74 16.28
C TYR A 142 10.54 -10.61 15.24
N VAL A 143 10.02 -10.61 14.02
CA VAL A 143 10.55 -11.33 12.85
C VAL A 143 11.17 -10.33 11.89
N LEU A 144 12.36 -10.63 11.38
CA LEU A 144 13.01 -9.85 10.32
C LEU A 144 12.28 -10.11 8.99
N GLU A 145 11.90 -9.04 8.32
CA GLU A 145 11.30 -9.08 7.00
C GLU A 145 12.09 -8.21 6.04
N GLU A 146 12.44 -8.77 4.88
CA GLU A 146 13.19 -8.05 3.84
C GLU A 146 12.31 -7.14 3.00
N GLY A 147 12.84 -5.98 2.62
CA GLY A 147 12.20 -5.05 1.70
C GLY A 147 12.09 -5.64 0.29
N ILE A 148 11.01 -5.33 -0.43
CA ILE A 148 10.80 -5.79 -1.80
C ILE A 148 11.19 -4.68 -2.78
N ARG A 149 12.09 -5.01 -3.72
CA ARG A 149 12.39 -4.18 -4.88
C ARG A 149 12.06 -4.94 -6.16
N ALA A 150 11.19 -4.38 -6.99
CA ALA A 150 10.75 -4.97 -8.26
C ALA A 150 11.53 -4.38 -9.45
N ASP A 151 11.46 -5.04 -10.61
CA ASP A 151 11.99 -4.50 -11.86
C ASP A 151 11.03 -3.45 -12.43
N LEU A 152 9.74 -3.76 -12.40
CA LEU A 152 8.67 -2.92 -12.94
C LEU A 152 7.56 -2.72 -11.89
N ALA A 153 7.13 -1.46 -11.70
CA ALA A 153 5.90 -1.13 -11.01
C ALA A 153 4.85 -0.64 -12.00
N ILE A 154 3.64 -1.20 -11.91
CA ILE A 154 2.47 -0.71 -12.63
C ILE A 154 1.42 -0.22 -11.62
N VAL A 155 1.00 1.05 -11.74
CA VAL A 155 0.12 1.71 -10.76
C VAL A 155 -1.02 2.46 -11.42
N LYS A 156 -2.14 2.56 -10.71
CA LYS A 156 -3.35 3.30 -11.09
C LYS A 156 -3.57 4.51 -10.20
N ALA A 157 -3.72 5.69 -10.82
CA ALA A 157 -4.14 6.91 -10.14
C ALA A 157 -5.38 7.53 -10.77
N TRP A 158 -6.03 8.47 -10.09
CA TRP A 158 -7.18 9.18 -10.65
C TRP A 158 -6.71 10.27 -11.60
N LYS A 159 -5.86 11.17 -11.11
CA LYS A 159 -5.20 12.19 -11.94
C LYS A 159 -3.70 12.05 -11.89
N GLY A 160 -3.03 12.49 -12.94
CA GLY A 160 -1.62 12.81 -12.88
C GLY A 160 -1.26 13.94 -13.82
N ASP A 161 -0.13 14.61 -13.57
CA ASP A 161 0.40 15.62 -14.49
C ASP A 161 1.50 15.06 -15.39
N LYS A 162 1.92 15.84 -16.39
CA LYS A 162 3.00 15.45 -17.31
C LYS A 162 4.38 15.29 -16.64
N ALA A 163 4.56 15.76 -15.40
CA ALA A 163 5.76 15.54 -14.60
C ALA A 163 5.72 14.21 -13.81
N GLY A 164 4.57 13.54 -13.80
CA GLY A 164 4.32 12.26 -13.15
C GLY A 164 3.75 12.36 -11.74
N ASN A 165 3.39 13.56 -11.26
CA ASN A 165 2.76 13.70 -9.95
C ASN A 165 1.38 13.03 -9.97
N LEU A 166 1.03 12.27 -8.93
CA LEU A 166 -0.20 11.48 -8.91
C LEU A 166 -1.15 11.88 -7.77
N VAL A 167 -2.44 11.88 -8.10
CA VAL A 167 -3.54 12.04 -7.15
C VAL A 167 -4.46 10.82 -7.24
N TYR A 168 -4.68 10.13 -6.11
CA TYR A 168 -5.59 9.00 -6.02
C TYR A 168 -6.97 9.41 -5.49
N ARG A 169 -7.99 8.60 -5.82
CA ARG A 169 -9.38 8.85 -5.41
C ARG A 169 -9.90 7.75 -4.49
N LYS A 170 -10.32 8.15 -3.28
CA LYS A 170 -10.93 7.25 -2.27
C LYS A 170 -10.00 6.07 -1.93
N THR A 171 -10.58 4.89 -1.72
CA THR A 171 -9.88 3.65 -1.36
C THR A 171 -9.11 3.03 -2.53
N ALA A 172 -9.23 3.57 -3.75
CA ALA A 172 -8.43 3.16 -4.90
C ALA A 172 -6.94 3.53 -4.75
N ARG A 173 -6.59 4.32 -3.72
CA ARG A 173 -5.19 4.61 -3.35
C ARG A 173 -4.43 3.34 -2.94
N ASN A 174 -4.95 2.63 -1.95
CA ASN A 174 -4.39 1.37 -1.40
C ASN A 174 -2.86 1.22 -1.54
N PHE A 175 -2.39 0.21 -2.29
CA PHE A 175 -0.98 -0.14 -2.51
C PHE A 175 -0.31 0.68 -3.62
N ASN A 176 -1.02 1.51 -4.35
CA ASN A 176 -0.45 2.24 -5.48
C ASN A 176 0.73 3.18 -5.09
N PRO A 177 0.65 4.02 -4.04
CA PRO A 177 1.76 4.92 -3.69
C PRO A 177 3.05 4.18 -3.33
N MET A 178 2.94 3.14 -2.51
CA MET A 178 4.09 2.35 -2.07
C MET A 178 4.71 1.51 -3.20
N ILE A 179 3.89 0.96 -4.09
CA ILE A 179 4.38 0.23 -5.27
C ILE A 179 5.10 1.17 -6.23
N ALA A 180 4.61 2.40 -6.41
CA ALA A 180 5.28 3.40 -7.25
C ALA A 180 6.72 3.68 -6.81
N THR A 181 7.04 3.49 -5.52
CA THR A 181 8.40 3.74 -5.00
C THR A 181 9.33 2.53 -5.07
N CYS A 182 8.80 1.30 -5.21
CA CYS A 182 9.55 0.09 -4.93
C CYS A 182 10.13 -0.62 -6.17
N ALA A 183 10.15 0.02 -7.34
CA ALA A 183 10.65 -0.60 -8.57
C ALA A 183 11.82 0.17 -9.19
N ALA A 184 12.53 -0.48 -10.12
CA ALA A 184 13.53 0.17 -10.95
C ALA A 184 12.90 1.12 -11.98
N VAL A 185 11.74 0.74 -12.54
CA VAL A 185 10.94 1.59 -13.42
C VAL A 185 9.47 1.54 -13.00
N THR A 186 8.84 2.71 -12.92
CA THR A 186 7.41 2.85 -12.58
C THR A 186 6.63 3.43 -13.76
N VAL A 187 5.58 2.70 -14.15
CA VAL A 187 4.60 3.14 -15.15
C VAL A 187 3.25 3.39 -14.47
N ALA A 188 2.76 4.61 -14.57
CA ALA A 188 1.48 5.03 -14.01
C ALA A 188 0.43 5.17 -15.11
N GLU A 189 -0.77 4.67 -14.85
CA GLU A 189 -1.94 4.98 -15.66
C GLU A 189 -2.94 5.84 -14.88
N VAL A 190 -3.47 6.87 -15.55
CA VAL A 190 -4.38 7.86 -14.97
C VAL A 190 -5.65 8.01 -15.79
N GLU A 191 -6.73 8.47 -15.16
CA GLU A 191 -7.98 8.80 -15.89
C GLU A 191 -7.90 10.20 -16.50
N GLU A 192 -7.31 11.12 -15.75
CA GLU A 192 -7.13 12.52 -16.16
C GLU A 192 -5.63 12.83 -16.17
N LEU A 193 -5.09 13.06 -17.35
CA LEU A 193 -3.73 13.59 -17.52
C LEU A 193 -3.83 15.10 -17.73
N VAL A 194 -3.20 15.87 -16.84
CA VAL A 194 -3.27 17.34 -16.81
C VAL A 194 -1.90 17.98 -17.06
N GLU A 195 -1.87 19.29 -17.30
CA GLU A 195 -0.61 20.01 -17.46
C GLU A 195 0.12 20.17 -16.12
N VAL A 196 1.44 20.40 -16.20
CA VAL A 196 2.23 20.70 -15.00
C VAL A 196 1.76 22.04 -14.43
N GLY A 197 1.39 22.04 -13.14
CA GLY A 197 0.84 23.20 -12.44
C GLY A 197 -0.68 23.14 -12.23
N ASP A 198 -1.40 22.25 -12.92
CA ASP A 198 -2.84 22.07 -12.72
C ASP A 198 -3.18 21.30 -11.43
N LEU A 199 -2.22 20.53 -10.92
CA LEU A 199 -2.32 19.87 -9.62
C LEU A 199 -1.74 20.78 -8.54
N ASP A 200 -2.56 21.08 -7.52
CA ASP A 200 -2.09 21.76 -6.32
C ASP A 200 -0.97 20.94 -5.65
N PRO A 201 0.22 21.52 -5.44
CA PRO A 201 1.36 20.83 -4.85
C PRO A 201 1.05 20.16 -3.50
N ASP A 202 0.20 20.76 -2.66
CA ASP A 202 -0.13 20.22 -1.33
C ASP A 202 -1.16 19.08 -1.39
N LEU A 203 -1.76 18.82 -2.57
CA LEU A 203 -2.71 17.73 -2.79
C LEU A 203 -2.09 16.54 -3.54
N ILE A 204 -0.81 16.62 -3.92
CA ILE A 204 -0.08 15.53 -4.56
C ILE A 204 0.16 14.42 -3.54
N HIS A 205 -0.19 13.18 -3.91
CA HIS A 205 -0.01 12.03 -3.02
C HIS A 205 1.30 11.27 -3.30
N THR A 206 1.61 11.07 -4.58
CA THR A 206 2.88 10.46 -5.01
C THR A 206 3.60 11.49 -5.87
N PRO A 207 4.75 12.01 -5.42
CA PRO A 207 5.55 12.93 -6.22
C PRO A 207 6.05 12.27 -7.50
N GLY A 208 6.14 13.05 -8.58
CA GLY A 208 6.50 12.55 -9.90
C GLY A 208 7.90 11.98 -10.02
N ILE A 209 8.78 12.20 -9.03
CA ILE A 209 10.10 11.55 -8.98
C ILE A 209 10.01 10.02 -9.01
N TYR A 210 8.92 9.45 -8.51
CA TYR A 210 8.70 7.99 -8.47
C TYR A 210 8.02 7.44 -9.72
N VAL A 211 7.74 8.27 -10.73
CA VAL A 211 7.05 7.86 -11.95
C VAL A 211 7.95 8.14 -13.14
N ASP A 212 8.30 7.11 -13.89
CA ASP A 212 9.15 7.21 -15.08
C ASP A 212 8.32 7.41 -16.34
N ARG A 213 7.17 6.74 -16.43
CA ARG A 213 6.28 6.78 -17.58
C ARG A 213 4.83 6.93 -17.14
N ILE A 214 4.05 7.72 -17.86
CA ILE A 214 2.63 7.94 -17.57
C ILE A 214 1.77 7.84 -18.83
N ILE A 215 0.62 7.20 -18.71
CA ILE A 215 -0.40 7.12 -19.77
C ILE A 215 -1.75 7.62 -19.26
N GLN A 216 -2.57 8.14 -20.17
CA GLN A 216 -3.97 8.37 -19.90
C GLN A 216 -4.79 7.18 -20.41
N GLY A 217 -5.37 6.41 -19.50
CA GLY A 217 -6.24 5.30 -19.85
C GLY A 217 -7.67 5.75 -20.15
N ILE A 218 -8.30 5.10 -21.14
CA ILE A 218 -9.71 5.33 -21.52
C ILE A 218 -10.54 4.05 -21.32
N GLY A 219 -11.83 4.21 -21.00
CA GLY A 219 -12.76 3.07 -20.90
C GLY A 219 -12.40 2.09 -19.78
N TYR A 220 -12.21 2.60 -18.56
CA TYR A 220 -12.03 1.76 -17.37
C TYR A 220 -13.34 1.08 -16.96
N GLU A 221 -13.28 -0.22 -16.68
CA GLU A 221 -14.45 -0.97 -16.23
C GLU A 221 -14.77 -0.71 -14.75
N LYS A 222 -13.74 -0.66 -13.89
CA LYS A 222 -13.87 -0.44 -12.43
C LYS A 222 -14.91 -1.37 -11.79
N ARG A 223 -14.80 -2.67 -12.10
CA ARG A 223 -15.74 -3.70 -11.66
C ARG A 223 -15.88 -3.73 -10.13
N ILE A 224 -17.13 -3.84 -9.66
CA ILE A 224 -17.46 -4.02 -8.25
C ILE A 224 -17.67 -5.50 -8.00
N GLU A 225 -16.80 -6.12 -7.21
CA GLU A 225 -16.84 -7.56 -6.90
C GLU A 225 -18.11 -7.93 -6.13
N PHE A 226 -18.38 -7.23 -5.03
CA PHE A 226 -19.59 -7.42 -4.22
C PHE A 226 -20.37 -6.11 -4.12
N ARG A 227 -21.42 -5.97 -4.94
CA ARG A 227 -22.27 -4.77 -4.91
C ARG A 227 -23.25 -4.85 -3.74
N THR A 228 -22.92 -4.18 -2.64
CA THR A 228 -23.80 -4.02 -1.49
C THR A 228 -24.43 -2.63 -1.50
N THR A 229 -25.76 -2.57 -1.66
CA THR A 229 -26.56 -1.35 -1.45
C THR A 229 -27.24 -1.43 -0.08
N SER A 230 -27.63 -0.29 0.51
CA SER A 230 -28.27 -0.25 1.84
C SER A 230 -29.44 -1.25 1.96
N GLY A 231 -29.34 -2.18 2.92
CA GLY A 231 -30.28 -3.27 3.18
C GLY A 231 -29.62 -4.33 4.07
N ALA A 232 -30.40 -5.02 4.91
CA ALA A 232 -29.89 -6.11 5.76
C ALA A 232 -29.26 -7.22 4.89
N PRO A 233 -28.16 -7.86 5.34
CA PRO A 233 -27.48 -8.89 4.55
C PRO A 233 -28.46 -10.02 4.22
N ARG A 234 -28.65 -10.29 2.91
CA ARG A 234 -29.32 -11.51 2.46
C ARG A 234 -28.42 -12.68 2.85
N LEU A 235 -28.77 -13.38 3.92
CA LEU A 235 -28.21 -14.70 4.21
C LEU A 235 -28.41 -15.55 2.96
N ARG A 236 -27.33 -15.86 2.22
CA ARG A 236 -27.35 -16.96 1.26
C ARG A 236 -27.46 -18.23 2.10
N THR A 237 -28.68 -18.73 2.28
CA THR A 237 -28.91 -20.11 2.70
C THR A 237 -28.41 -20.99 1.56
N THR A 238 -27.13 -21.37 1.59
CA THR A 238 -26.69 -22.57 0.90
C THR A 238 -27.41 -23.73 1.58
N ALA A 239 -28.42 -24.28 0.92
CA ALA A 239 -29.00 -25.54 1.33
C ALA A 239 -27.91 -26.63 1.21
N ARG A 240 -27.14 -26.85 2.27
CA ARG A 240 -26.45 -28.13 2.45
C ARG A 240 -27.54 -29.13 2.81
N SER A 241 -27.78 -30.08 1.92
CA SER A 241 -28.47 -31.32 2.27
C SER A 241 -27.71 -31.96 3.43
N ALA A 242 -28.30 -31.91 4.61
CA ALA A 242 -27.80 -32.59 5.79
C ALA A 242 -28.12 -34.08 5.65
N SER A 243 -27.25 -34.85 4.99
CA SER A 243 -27.20 -36.29 5.18
C SER A 243 -26.35 -36.59 6.42
N GLY A 244 -27.04 -37.02 7.48
CA GLY A 244 -26.60 -38.02 8.45
C GLY A 244 -25.35 -37.74 9.28
N TRP A 245 -25.51 -37.07 10.42
CA TRP A 245 -24.67 -37.30 11.61
C TRP A 245 -25.59 -37.52 12.81
N PRO A 246 -25.43 -38.60 13.60
CA PRO A 246 -26.31 -38.87 14.73
C PRO A 246 -26.10 -37.83 15.84
N SER A 247 -27.21 -37.29 16.31
CA SER A 247 -27.29 -36.30 17.39
C SER A 247 -26.79 -36.87 18.72
N ALA A 248 -25.82 -36.19 19.33
CA ALA A 248 -25.43 -36.43 20.72
C ALA A 248 -26.52 -35.91 21.69
N PRO A 249 -26.75 -36.56 22.85
CA PRO A 249 -27.81 -36.17 23.78
C PRO A 249 -27.46 -34.86 24.53
N PRO A 250 -28.48 -34.10 24.98
CA PRO A 250 -28.29 -32.78 25.55
C PRO A 250 -27.62 -32.87 26.94
N ARG A 251 -26.56 -32.07 27.14
CA ARG A 251 -26.02 -31.79 28.48
C ARG A 251 -26.69 -30.55 29.04
N ASN A 252 -27.15 -30.65 30.27
CA ASN A 252 -27.79 -29.59 31.04
C ASN A 252 -26.89 -28.35 31.15
N CYS A 253 -27.41 -27.22 30.68
CA CYS A 253 -26.79 -25.91 30.89
C CYS A 253 -27.19 -25.42 32.29
N ALA A 254 -26.31 -25.58 33.26
CA ALA A 254 -26.45 -24.95 34.56
C ALA A 254 -26.26 -23.44 34.42
N THR A 255 -27.21 -22.69 34.97
CA THR A 255 -27.19 -21.24 35.17
C THR A 255 -25.89 -20.77 35.82
N ALA A 256 -25.10 -19.97 35.11
CA ALA A 256 -24.00 -19.20 35.68
C ALA A 256 -24.39 -17.73 35.76
N THR A 257 -24.46 -17.28 37.00
CA THR A 257 -24.77 -15.95 37.51
C THR A 257 -23.84 -14.88 36.93
N THR A 258 -24.38 -13.71 36.65
CA THR A 258 -23.64 -12.49 36.30
C THR A 258 -22.65 -12.12 37.40
N SER A 259 -21.36 -12.20 37.12
CA SER A 259 -20.32 -11.59 37.94
C SER A 259 -19.70 -10.41 37.18
N THR A 260 -19.81 -9.25 37.82
CA THR A 260 -19.16 -8.00 37.47
C THR A 260 -17.66 -8.13 37.71
N TRP A 261 -16.86 -7.93 36.65
CA TRP A 261 -15.43 -7.63 36.77
C TRP A 261 -15.13 -6.31 36.07
N ALA A 262 -14.85 -5.30 36.87
CA ALA A 262 -14.36 -4.00 36.47
C ALA A 262 -12.83 -3.94 36.67
N SER A 263 -12.10 -3.65 35.61
CA SER A 263 -10.75 -3.02 35.61
C SER A 263 -10.37 -2.78 34.15
N ALA A 264 -9.59 -1.79 33.73
CA ALA A 264 -9.28 -0.46 34.24
C ALA A 264 -8.70 0.28 33.02
N SER A 265 -9.29 1.41 32.64
CA SER A 265 -8.68 2.32 31.67
C SER A 265 -8.99 3.75 32.11
N ARG A 266 -7.97 4.40 32.67
CA ARG A 266 -7.99 5.83 33.00
C ARG A 266 -7.50 6.62 31.77
N PRO A 267 -8.27 7.57 31.23
CA PRO A 267 -7.72 8.66 30.44
C PRO A 267 -7.18 9.75 31.38
N TRP A 268 -5.98 10.22 31.08
CA TRP A 268 -5.47 11.49 31.59
C TRP A 268 -6.28 12.65 31.00
N TRP A 269 -6.29 13.79 31.70
CA TRP A 269 -6.97 15.09 31.47
C TRP A 269 -8.28 15.33 32.25
N PRO A 270 -8.34 16.40 33.09
CA PRO A 270 -9.54 16.75 33.82
C PRO A 270 -10.45 17.65 32.97
N THR A 271 -11.66 17.20 32.68
CA THR A 271 -12.76 18.07 32.22
C THR A 271 -13.82 18.14 33.30
N SER A 272 -13.93 19.33 33.90
CA SER A 272 -15.00 19.69 34.84
C SER A 272 -16.36 19.61 34.15
N SER A 273 -17.27 18.84 34.73
CA SER A 273 -18.65 18.67 34.32
C SER A 273 -19.50 19.89 34.69
N ARG A 274 -20.27 20.41 33.72
CA ARG A 274 -21.55 21.08 33.99
C ARG A 274 -22.62 20.49 33.09
N THR A 275 -23.56 19.82 33.74
CA THR A 275 -24.80 19.29 33.20
C THR A 275 -25.74 20.44 32.84
N ILE A 276 -26.21 20.52 31.58
CA ILE A 276 -27.42 21.28 31.23
C ILE A 276 -28.34 20.39 30.39
N SER A 277 -29.59 20.34 30.85
CA SER A 277 -30.71 19.55 30.36
C SER A 277 -31.13 19.87 28.94
N ARG A 278 -31.64 18.86 28.25
CA ARG A 278 -32.32 18.96 26.95
C ARG A 278 -33.62 19.76 27.06
N SER A 279 -33.82 20.72 26.16
CA SER A 279 -35.15 21.16 25.72
C SER A 279 -35.13 21.48 24.22
N ARG A 280 -36.05 20.87 23.47
CA ARG A 280 -36.32 21.14 22.06
C ARG A 280 -36.88 22.55 21.89
N CYS A 281 -36.39 23.31 20.91
CA CYS A 281 -37.20 24.32 20.22
C CYS A 281 -36.74 24.46 18.76
N ASN A 282 -37.68 24.86 17.91
CA ASN A 282 -37.74 24.58 16.48
C ASN A 282 -37.56 25.88 15.66
N ARG A 283 -37.01 25.74 14.44
CA ARG A 283 -37.12 26.63 13.25
C ARG A 283 -36.41 28.01 13.20
N ARG A 284 -35.75 28.17 12.03
CA ARG A 284 -35.60 29.33 11.13
C ARG A 284 -34.40 30.29 11.30
N THR A 285 -33.54 30.25 10.26
CA THR A 285 -32.84 31.36 9.56
C THR A 285 -32.13 32.45 10.37
N ALA A 286 -30.81 32.59 10.21
CA ALA A 286 -30.19 33.69 9.45
C ALA A 286 -28.65 33.70 9.59
N CYS A 287 -28.04 34.37 8.62
CA CYS A 287 -26.63 34.56 8.29
C CYS A 287 -25.71 35.18 9.35
N TRP A 288 -24.41 34.89 9.16
CA TRP A 288 -23.21 35.75 9.28
C TRP A 288 -22.86 36.37 10.64
N ALA A 289 -21.67 36.04 11.14
CA ALA A 289 -20.63 37.03 11.49
C ALA A 289 -19.32 36.33 11.90
N SER A 290 -18.28 36.57 11.11
CA SER A 290 -16.88 36.28 11.42
C SER A 290 -16.41 37.18 12.57
N ALA A 291 -15.78 36.61 13.60
CA ALA A 291 -15.12 37.37 14.67
C ALA A 291 -13.62 37.57 14.33
N PRO A 292 -13.07 38.80 14.45
CA PRO A 292 -11.69 39.10 14.10
C PRO A 292 -10.71 38.78 15.25
N ILE A 293 -9.51 38.35 14.87
CA ILE A 293 -8.33 38.13 15.72
C ILE A 293 -7.65 39.49 15.99
N PRO A 294 -7.31 39.87 17.24
CA PRO A 294 -6.61 41.13 17.49
C PRO A 294 -5.12 41.03 17.14
N ALA A 295 -4.66 42.00 16.36
CA ALA A 295 -3.28 42.18 15.92
C ALA A 295 -2.34 42.59 17.08
N ARG A 296 -1.13 42.01 17.13
CA ARG A 296 0.00 42.49 17.94
C ARG A 296 0.92 43.35 17.08
N THR A 297 1.23 44.55 17.58
CA THR A 297 2.19 45.49 17.01
C THR A 297 3.65 45.07 17.26
N PRO A 298 4.61 45.48 16.40
CA PRO A 298 5.99 45.01 16.44
C PRO A 298 6.90 45.90 17.31
N SER A 299 7.89 45.30 17.97
CA SER A 299 9.01 46.03 18.57
C SER A 299 10.32 45.66 17.86
N THR A 300 11.07 46.68 17.48
CA THR A 300 12.35 46.68 16.76
C THR A 300 13.56 46.40 17.69
N PRO A 301 14.75 46.12 17.13
CA PRO A 301 15.70 45.16 17.69
C PRO A 301 16.77 45.79 18.60
N THR A 302 17.27 45.01 19.56
CA THR A 302 18.52 45.30 20.27
C THR A 302 19.66 44.44 19.73
N SER A 303 20.66 45.13 19.20
CA SER A 303 21.94 44.59 18.73
C SER A 303 22.76 44.04 19.89
N SER A 304 23.16 42.78 19.83
CA SER A 304 24.27 42.26 20.64
C SER A 304 25.40 41.77 19.72
N THR A 305 26.50 42.49 19.77
CA THR A 305 27.81 42.14 19.21
C THR A 305 28.32 40.86 19.86
N ARG A 306 28.49 39.79 19.09
CA ARG A 306 29.19 38.58 19.52
C ARG A 306 30.56 38.52 18.84
N ALA A 307 31.60 38.62 19.67
CA ALA A 307 32.99 38.53 19.29
C ALA A 307 33.34 37.18 18.65
N SER A 308 34.12 37.23 17.58
CA SER A 308 34.73 36.11 16.88
C SER A 308 35.83 35.47 17.73
N ARG A 309 35.77 34.13 17.88
CA ARG A 309 36.89 33.30 18.32
C ARG A 309 37.40 32.52 17.10
N PRO A 310 38.73 32.44 16.87
CA PRO A 310 39.28 31.64 15.77
C PRO A 310 39.30 30.16 16.16
N SER A 311 38.84 29.30 15.24
CA SER A 311 38.99 27.85 15.32
C SER A 311 40.41 27.42 14.88
N PRO A 312 41.03 26.42 15.53
CA PRO A 312 42.35 25.92 15.16
C PRO A 312 42.29 25.05 13.89
N ALA A 313 43.34 25.17 13.07
CA ALA A 313 43.50 24.51 11.78
C ALA A 313 43.66 22.98 11.87
N CYS A 314 43.01 22.27 10.96
CA CYS A 314 43.21 20.83 10.73
C CYS A 314 44.56 20.56 10.03
N PRO A 315 45.32 19.52 10.42
CA PRO A 315 46.48 19.07 9.64
C PRO A 315 46.05 18.39 8.33
N GLY A 316 46.69 18.76 7.22
CA GLY A 316 46.42 18.21 5.89
C GLY A 316 46.85 16.74 5.72
N PRO A 317 46.37 16.06 4.66
CA PRO A 317 46.63 14.65 4.44
C PRO A 317 48.07 14.39 3.98
N ALA A 318 48.66 13.34 4.55
CA ALA A 318 49.99 12.84 4.25
C ALA A 318 50.11 12.27 2.83
N SER A 319 51.31 12.44 2.28
CA SER A 319 51.80 12.05 0.96
C SER A 319 51.62 10.58 0.59
N SER A 320 51.32 10.35 -0.70
CA SER A 320 51.22 9.07 -1.40
C SER A 320 52.53 8.24 -1.37
N PRO A 321 52.45 6.90 -1.33
CA PRO A 321 53.64 6.04 -1.41
C PRO A 321 54.10 5.80 -2.87
N ALA A 322 55.43 5.73 -3.03
CA ALA A 322 56.17 5.52 -4.28
C ALA A 322 56.01 4.09 -4.87
N PRO A 323 56.29 3.89 -6.18
CA PRO A 323 56.00 2.63 -6.87
C PRO A 323 57.06 1.53 -6.64
N ILE A 324 56.59 0.28 -6.62
CA ILE A 324 57.37 -0.96 -6.50
C ILE A 324 58.03 -1.28 -7.86
N PRO A 325 59.32 -1.68 -7.91
CA PRO A 325 59.94 -2.11 -9.16
C PRO A 325 59.66 -3.58 -9.46
N SER A 326 59.38 -3.86 -10.73
CA SER A 326 59.18 -5.18 -11.32
C SER A 326 60.48 -6.00 -11.42
N ARG A 327 60.44 -7.25 -10.96
CA ARG A 327 61.20 -8.40 -11.48
C ARG A 327 60.39 -9.66 -11.28
#